data_AF-D5DFW5-F1
#
_entry.id   AF-D5DFW5-F1
#
_cell.length_a   1.000
_cell.length_b   1.000
_cell.length_c   1.000
_cell.angle_alpha   90.00
_cell.angle_beta   90.00
_cell.angle_gamma   90.00
#
_symmetry.space_group_name_H-M   'P 1'
#
loop_
_entity.id
_entity.type
_entity.pdbx_description
1 polymer ?
#
loop_
_entity_poly.entity_id
_entity_poly.type
_entity_poly.pdbx_seq_one_letter_code
_entity_poly.pdbx_strand_id
1 'polypeptide(L)'
;MIYIYNCYGGTHSSALAAAYHLKKLPLDREPTDKEILNIDVFNKLTPKDMGKLIFHGYDEDKNEVYTLGRGSSKVVVPAMYDLADLLNKKGGLQTKILFSNTSPTVPLAMTLGGFFSRRLKINVIGVPLLIIGAKQAHKKIIRLVEQTKKSAKVTASKIEVLANNKHVLIIKKRPTKSVKFSGGEKTGL
;
A
#
# COMPACT_ATOMS: atom_id res chain seq x y z
N MET A 1 -13.45 3.93 -7.13
CA MET A 1 -12.73 3.82 -5.84
C MET A 1 -11.25 3.99 -6.10
N ILE A 2 -10.44 4.22 -5.06
CA ILE A 2 -8.98 4.28 -5.13
C ILE A 2 -8.42 3.19 -4.21
N TYR A 3 -7.57 2.33 -4.78
CA TYR A 3 -6.78 1.35 -4.04
C TYR A 3 -5.34 1.79 -3.94
N ILE A 4 -4.77 1.79 -2.72
CA ILE A 4 -3.38 2.18 -2.47
C ILE A 4 -2.67 1.02 -1.78
N TYR A 5 -1.92 0.24 -2.55
CA TYR A 5 -1.06 -0.81 -2.02
C TYR A 5 0.24 -0.24 -1.50
N ASN A 6 0.60 -0.51 -0.25
CA ASN A 6 1.83 0.03 0.34
C ASN A 6 2.77 -1.06 0.83
N CYS A 7 4.07 -0.77 0.76
CA CYS A 7 5.14 -1.51 1.42
C CYS A 7 6.33 -0.59 1.67
N TYR A 8 7.46 -1.15 2.11
CA TYR A 8 8.67 -0.36 2.37
C TYR A 8 9.09 0.46 1.13
N GLY A 9 9.35 -0.21 0.00
CA GLY A 9 9.92 0.44 -1.19
C GLY A 9 8.93 0.81 -2.28
N GLY A 10 7.64 0.47 -2.14
CA GLY A 10 6.61 0.71 -3.17
C GLY A 10 6.79 -0.12 -4.47
N THR A 11 7.90 -0.87 -4.59
CA THR A 11 8.41 -1.40 -5.87
C THR A 11 8.44 -2.94 -5.94
N HIS A 12 8.14 -3.64 -4.85
CA HIS A 12 8.15 -5.12 -4.82
C HIS A 12 6.77 -5.70 -4.52
N SER A 13 6.41 -5.96 -3.27
CA SER A 13 5.12 -6.58 -2.90
C SER A 13 3.90 -5.74 -3.28
N SER A 14 4.00 -4.41 -3.18
CA SER A 14 2.93 -3.48 -3.60
C SER A 14 2.78 -3.44 -5.12
N ALA A 15 3.88 -3.50 -5.86
CA ALA A 15 3.90 -3.57 -7.32
C ALA A 15 3.27 -4.87 -7.81
N LEU A 16 3.61 -6.00 -7.17
CA LEU A 16 2.97 -7.29 -7.42
C LEU A 16 1.47 -7.24 -7.11
N ALA A 17 1.06 -6.66 -5.98
CA ALA A 17 -0.35 -6.53 -5.62
C ALA A 17 -1.14 -5.69 -6.65
N ALA A 18 -0.58 -4.57 -7.10
CA ALA A 18 -1.17 -3.76 -8.16
C ALA A 18 -1.26 -4.55 -9.48
N ALA A 19 -0.22 -5.29 -9.86
CA ALA A 19 -0.23 -6.12 -11.07
C ALA A 19 -1.30 -7.23 -11.01
N TYR A 20 -1.44 -7.93 -9.87
CA TYR A 20 -2.51 -8.91 -9.67
C TYR A 20 -3.90 -8.28 -9.66
N HIS A 21 -4.06 -7.13 -9.00
CA HIS A 21 -5.32 -6.39 -8.99
C HIS A 21 -5.77 -6.06 -10.41
N LEU A 22 -4.84 -5.58 -11.24
CA LEU A 22 -5.07 -5.20 -12.62
C LEU A 22 -5.04 -6.38 -13.61
N LYS A 23 -4.99 -7.63 -13.11
CA LYS A 23 -4.94 -8.85 -13.93
C LYS A 23 -3.79 -8.85 -14.96
N LYS A 24 -2.68 -8.16 -14.65
CA LYS A 24 -1.43 -8.14 -15.45
C LYS A 24 -0.55 -9.37 -15.21
N LEU A 25 -0.91 -10.20 -14.23
CA LEU A 25 -0.25 -11.46 -13.87
C LEU A 25 -1.29 -12.59 -13.79
N PRO A 26 -0.88 -13.85 -14.04
CA PRO A 26 -1.76 -15.02 -13.93
C PRO A 26 -2.21 -15.23 -12.48
N LEU A 27 -3.48 -15.58 -12.29
CA LEU A 27 -4.05 -15.86 -10.97
C LEU A 27 -4.06 -17.36 -10.63
N ASP A 28 -4.00 -18.21 -11.65
CA ASP A 28 -4.16 -19.67 -11.61
C ASP A 28 -2.82 -20.42 -11.59
N ARG A 29 -1.72 -19.76 -11.93
CA ARG A 29 -0.36 -20.33 -11.91
C ARG A 29 0.67 -19.37 -11.33
N GLU A 30 1.87 -19.89 -11.11
CA GLU A 30 3.02 -19.06 -10.76
C GLU A 30 3.42 -18.15 -11.96
N PRO A 31 3.73 -16.87 -11.72
CA PRO A 31 4.22 -15.99 -12.77
C PRO A 31 5.66 -16.36 -13.18
N THR A 32 5.95 -16.21 -14.46
CA THR A 32 7.29 -16.35 -15.03
C THR A 32 8.17 -15.16 -14.64
N ASP A 33 9.48 -15.35 -14.75
CA ASP A 33 10.49 -14.32 -14.50
C ASP A 33 10.25 -13.09 -15.38
N LYS A 34 9.93 -13.32 -16.66
CA LYS A 34 9.63 -12.26 -17.62
C LYS A 34 8.37 -11.48 -17.24
N GLU A 35 7.31 -12.15 -16.81
CA GLU A 35 6.09 -11.50 -16.33
C GLU A 35 6.36 -10.61 -15.11
N ILE A 36 7.15 -11.10 -14.15
CA ILE A 36 7.52 -10.33 -12.94
C ILE A 36 8.34 -9.08 -13.31
N LEU A 37 9.37 -9.24 -14.14
CA LEU A 37 10.28 -8.15 -14.51
C LEU A 37 9.61 -7.08 -15.40
N ASN A 38 8.57 -7.46 -16.15
CA ASN A 38 7.82 -6.55 -17.01
C ASN A 38 6.79 -5.69 -16.28
N ILE A 39 6.55 -5.94 -14.98
CA ILE A 39 5.72 -5.05 -14.17
C ILE A 39 6.34 -3.64 -14.19
N ASP A 40 5.50 -2.65 -14.42
CA ASP A 40 5.85 -1.24 -14.65
C ASP A 40 6.90 -0.69 -13.67
N VAL A 41 6.71 -0.90 -12.37
CA VAL A 41 7.58 -0.36 -11.31
C VAL A 41 8.39 -1.43 -10.59
N PHE A 42 8.36 -2.70 -11.00
CA PHE A 42 9.03 -3.75 -10.25
C PHE A 42 10.54 -3.55 -10.21
N ASN A 43 11.08 -3.39 -9.00
CA ASN A 43 12.49 -3.08 -8.73
C ASN A 43 13.04 -1.79 -9.39
N LYS A 44 12.18 -0.88 -9.86
CA LYS A 44 12.57 0.32 -10.62
C LYS A 44 12.54 1.61 -9.79
N LEU A 45 11.73 1.68 -8.73
CA LEU A 45 11.59 2.92 -7.94
C LEU A 45 12.85 3.24 -7.13
N THR A 46 13.16 4.52 -7.02
CA THR A 46 14.33 5.05 -6.32
C THR A 46 13.95 5.66 -4.96
N PRO A 47 14.92 6.01 -4.10
CA PRO A 47 14.61 6.74 -2.86
C PRO A 47 13.86 8.05 -3.09
N LYS A 48 14.03 8.70 -4.25
CA LYS A 48 13.30 9.92 -4.63
C LYS A 48 11.80 9.69 -4.83
N ASP A 49 11.37 8.44 -4.94
CA ASP A 49 9.98 8.06 -5.16
C ASP A 49 9.27 7.65 -3.87
N MET A 50 9.98 7.66 -2.74
CA MET A 50 9.34 7.41 -1.45
C MET A 50 8.32 8.50 -1.11
N GLY A 51 7.20 8.08 -0.52
CA GLY A 51 6.07 8.95 -0.19
C GLY A 51 5.19 9.32 -1.38
N LYS A 52 5.57 9.01 -2.62
CA LYS A 52 4.74 9.27 -3.80
C LYS A 52 3.69 8.20 -4.00
N LEU A 53 2.50 8.62 -4.42
CA LEU A 53 1.48 7.74 -5.00
C LEU A 53 1.82 7.51 -6.47
N ILE A 54 2.05 6.25 -6.84
CA ILE A 54 2.36 5.86 -8.22
C ILE A 54 1.14 5.19 -8.82
N PHE A 55 0.60 5.75 -9.91
CA PHE A 55 -0.57 5.22 -10.61
C PHE A 55 -0.22 4.06 -11.53
N HIS A 56 -1.04 3.01 -11.54
CA HIS A 56 -0.82 1.79 -12.33
C HIS A 56 -1.90 1.50 -13.38
N GLY A 57 -3.06 2.15 -13.27
CA GLY A 57 -4.20 1.95 -14.17
C GLY A 57 -5.53 1.80 -13.45
N TYR A 58 -6.53 1.41 -14.23
CA TYR A 58 -7.89 1.16 -13.79
C TYR A 58 -8.20 -0.34 -13.76
N ASP A 59 -8.87 -0.80 -12.72
CA ASP A 59 -9.38 -2.18 -12.65
C ASP A 59 -10.65 -2.37 -13.52
N GLU A 60 -11.22 -3.57 -13.51
CA GLU A 60 -12.41 -3.91 -14.30
C GLU A 60 -13.66 -3.07 -13.95
N ASP A 61 -13.70 -2.51 -12.74
CA ASP A 61 -14.79 -1.69 -12.21
C ASP A 61 -14.45 -0.18 -12.33
N LYS A 62 -13.43 0.18 -13.12
CA LYS A 62 -12.89 1.54 -13.30
C LYS A 62 -12.38 2.18 -12.01
N ASN A 63 -11.94 1.39 -11.03
CA ASN A 63 -11.27 1.88 -9.85
C ASN A 63 -9.79 2.13 -10.13
N GLU A 64 -9.25 3.20 -9.56
CA GLU A 64 -7.84 3.54 -9.71
C GLU A 64 -6.97 2.69 -8.77
N VAL A 65 -5.83 2.21 -9.28
CA VAL A 65 -4.89 1.40 -8.53
C VAL A 65 -3.54 2.13 -8.43
N TYR A 66 -3.09 2.34 -7.20
CA TYR A 66 -1.83 3.00 -6.86
C TYR A 66 -0.93 2.13 -5.99
N THR A 67 0.36 2.46 -5.99
CA THR A 67 1.31 2.01 -4.99
C THR A 67 1.95 3.15 -4.21
N LEU A 68 2.45 2.84 -3.01
CA LEU A 68 3.13 3.76 -2.13
C LEU A 68 4.31 3.09 -1.42
N GLY A 69 5.50 3.67 -1.58
CA GLY A 69 6.67 3.35 -0.76
C GLY A 69 6.72 4.22 0.49
N ARG A 70 6.57 3.62 1.66
CA ARG A 70 6.54 4.34 2.95
C ARG A 70 7.86 4.30 3.73
N GLY A 71 8.86 3.58 3.24
CA GLY A 71 10.10 3.31 3.96
C GLY A 71 9.85 2.65 5.32
N SER A 72 10.69 2.96 6.30
CA SER A 72 10.52 2.55 7.70
C SER A 72 9.45 3.36 8.45
N SER A 73 8.89 4.40 7.81
CA SER A 73 7.94 5.29 8.46
C SER A 73 6.64 4.56 8.78
N LYS A 74 6.21 4.71 10.04
CA LYS A 74 4.91 4.25 10.55
C LYS A 74 3.84 5.34 10.44
N VAL A 75 4.21 6.57 10.11
CA VAL A 75 3.30 7.74 10.13
C VAL A 75 2.76 8.13 8.76
N VAL A 76 3.34 7.64 7.66
CA VAL A 76 2.89 8.00 6.29
C VAL A 76 1.43 7.63 6.05
N VAL A 77 1.05 6.37 6.28
CA VAL A 77 -0.34 5.92 6.05
C VAL A 77 -1.33 6.61 7.02
N PRO A 78 -1.04 6.73 8.34
CA PRO A 78 -1.86 7.54 9.24
C PRO A 78 -2.04 8.99 8.81
N ALA A 79 -0.98 9.67 8.37
CA ALA A 79 -1.06 11.07 7.93
C ALA A 79 -1.94 11.21 6.67
N MET A 80 -1.81 10.29 5.71
CA MET A 80 -2.67 10.27 4.52
C MET A 80 -4.12 9.96 4.86
N TYR A 81 -4.37 9.07 5.82
CA TYR A 81 -5.70 8.80 6.35
C TYR A 81 -6.31 10.06 6.96
N ASP A 82 -5.60 10.74 7.86
CA ASP A 82 -6.10 11.93 8.54
C ASP A 82 -6.39 13.07 7.54
N LEU A 83 -5.55 13.25 6.51
CA LEU A 83 -5.81 14.19 5.43
C LEU A 83 -7.07 13.82 4.64
N ALA A 84 -7.21 12.55 4.24
CA ALA A 84 -8.39 12.09 3.52
C ALA A 84 -9.66 12.24 4.38
N ASP A 85 -9.58 11.97 5.69
CA ASP A 85 -10.71 12.06 6.61
C ASP A 85 -11.12 13.53 6.84
N LEU A 86 -10.15 14.45 6.90
CA LEU A 86 -10.42 15.89 6.90
C LEU A 86 -11.20 16.31 5.65
N LEU A 87 -10.78 15.87 4.46
CA LEU A 87 -11.48 16.15 3.20
C LEU A 87 -12.87 15.51 3.16
N ASN A 88 -13.00 14.29 3.69
CA ASN A 88 -14.27 13.60 3.81
C ASN A 88 -15.27 14.35 4.70
N LYS A 89 -14.84 14.81 5.87
CA LYS A 89 -15.66 15.61 6.80
C LYS A 89 -16.10 16.95 6.21
N LYS A 90 -15.29 17.54 5.32
CA LYS A 90 -15.63 18.75 4.57
C LYS A 90 -16.48 18.49 3.32
N GLY A 91 -16.87 17.24 3.05
CA GLY A 91 -17.64 16.86 1.86
C GLY A 91 -16.84 16.86 0.54
N GLY A 92 -15.53 17.09 0.59
CA GLY A 92 -14.66 17.14 -0.58
C GLY A 92 -14.25 15.77 -1.13
N LEU A 93 -14.39 14.70 -0.32
CA LEU A 93 -14.04 13.35 -0.76
C LEU A 93 -15.22 12.66 -1.46
N GLN A 94 -15.15 12.56 -2.78
CA GLN A 94 -16.19 11.93 -3.60
C GLN A 94 -15.96 10.43 -3.86
N THR A 95 -14.76 9.92 -3.59
CA THR A 95 -14.38 8.53 -3.86
C THR A 95 -13.96 7.80 -2.60
N LYS A 96 -14.18 6.48 -2.55
CA LYS A 96 -13.63 5.66 -1.47
C LYS A 96 -12.13 5.44 -1.65
N ILE A 97 -11.36 5.51 -0.57
CA ILE A 97 -9.91 5.26 -0.56
C ILE A 97 -9.63 4.07 0.36
N LEU A 98 -8.98 3.04 -0.18
CA LEU A 98 -8.57 1.86 0.57
C LEU A 98 -7.04 1.70 0.56
N PHE A 99 -6.43 1.80 1.73
CA PHE A 99 -5.01 1.52 1.91
C PHE A 99 -4.83 0.05 2.27
N SER A 100 -3.95 -0.67 1.57
CA SER A 100 -3.69 -2.09 1.82
C SER A 100 -2.19 -2.36 1.98
N ASN A 101 -1.78 -2.73 3.19
CA ASN A 101 -0.38 -3.01 3.51
C ASN A 101 0.01 -4.40 3.00
N THR A 102 0.98 -4.45 2.09
CA THR A 102 1.45 -5.71 1.48
C THR A 102 2.67 -6.29 2.19
N SER A 103 3.28 -5.55 3.12
CA SER A 103 4.48 -6.00 3.85
C SER A 103 4.37 -7.40 4.50
N PRO A 104 3.22 -7.83 5.05
CA PRO A 104 3.08 -9.18 5.63
C PRO A 104 3.23 -10.34 4.63
N THR A 105 3.20 -10.04 3.32
CA THR A 105 3.39 -11.06 2.26
C THR A 105 4.85 -11.25 1.86
N VAL A 106 5.76 -10.36 2.29
CA VAL A 106 7.15 -10.29 1.84
C VAL A 106 7.96 -11.45 2.43
N PRO A 107 8.48 -12.38 1.62
CA PRO A 107 9.38 -13.43 2.09
C PRO A 107 10.81 -12.91 2.27
N LEU A 108 11.63 -13.66 3.00
CA LEU A 108 13.03 -13.30 3.25
C LEU A 108 13.83 -13.09 1.96
N ALA A 109 13.61 -13.92 0.93
CA ALA A 109 14.26 -13.78 -0.37
C ALA A 109 14.00 -12.39 -0.99
N MET A 110 12.77 -11.89 -0.92
CA MET A 110 12.44 -10.56 -1.44
C MET A 110 13.09 -9.44 -0.60
N THR A 111 13.14 -9.59 0.73
CA THR A 111 13.83 -8.64 1.61
C THR A 111 15.31 -8.55 1.28
N LEU A 112 16.00 -9.69 1.18
CA LEU A 112 17.41 -9.76 0.82
C LEU A 112 17.64 -9.24 -0.60
N GLY A 113 16.80 -9.63 -1.55
CA GLY A 113 16.87 -9.15 -2.92
C GLY A 113 16.75 -7.62 -3.02
N GLY A 114 15.84 -7.03 -2.25
CA GLY A 114 15.71 -5.57 -2.13
C GLY A 114 16.95 -4.93 -1.50
N PHE A 115 17.53 -5.55 -0.47
CA PHE A 115 18.77 -5.08 0.14
C PHE A 115 19.94 -5.10 -0.85
N PHE A 116 20.20 -6.22 -1.52
CA PHE A 116 21.29 -6.33 -2.50
C PHE A 116 21.10 -5.39 -3.69
N SER A 117 19.91 -5.37 -4.31
CA SER A 117 19.66 -4.55 -5.51
C SER A 117 19.55 -3.06 -5.20
N ARG A 118 18.90 -2.66 -4.10
CA ARG A 118 18.58 -1.24 -3.84
C ARG A 118 19.56 -0.57 -2.88
N ARG A 119 20.08 -1.29 -1.87
CA ARG A 119 21.02 -0.73 -0.89
C ARG A 119 22.45 -0.87 -1.38
N LEU A 120 22.83 -2.07 -1.81
CA LEU A 120 24.21 -2.37 -2.25
C LEU A 120 24.43 -2.17 -3.75
N LYS A 121 23.36 -2.00 -4.55
CA LYS A 121 23.40 -1.88 -6.02
C LYS A 121 23.99 -3.11 -6.73
N ILE A 122 23.93 -4.29 -6.08
CA ILE A 122 24.42 -5.57 -6.60
C ILE A 122 23.26 -6.31 -7.26
N ASN A 123 22.92 -5.91 -8.49
CA ASN A 123 21.76 -6.46 -9.20
C ASN A 123 21.90 -7.94 -9.57
N VAL A 124 23.12 -8.44 -9.81
CA VAL A 124 23.41 -9.84 -10.16
C VAL A 124 22.95 -10.84 -9.09
N ILE A 125 22.92 -10.42 -7.82
CA ILE A 125 22.39 -11.21 -6.70
C ILE A 125 20.98 -10.74 -6.34
N GLY A 126 20.75 -9.42 -6.33
CA GLY A 126 19.49 -8.83 -5.90
C GLY A 126 18.30 -9.21 -6.77
N VAL A 127 18.45 -9.17 -8.10
CA VAL A 127 17.35 -9.44 -9.04
C VAL A 127 16.88 -10.89 -9.00
N PRO A 128 17.77 -11.91 -9.04
CA PRO A 128 17.34 -13.31 -8.86
C PRO A 128 16.59 -13.54 -7.55
N LEU A 129 17.06 -13.00 -6.43
CA LEU A 129 16.38 -13.10 -5.13
C LEU A 129 15.00 -12.44 -5.13
N LEU A 130 14.85 -11.31 -5.82
CA LEU A 130 13.56 -10.64 -5.98
C LEU A 130 12.57 -11.48 -6.78
N ILE A 131 13.01 -12.14 -7.86
CA ILE A 131 12.17 -13.04 -8.66
C ILE A 131 11.73 -14.24 -7.81
N ILE A 132 12.66 -14.90 -7.11
CA ILE A 132 12.37 -16.00 -6.19
C ILE A 132 11.36 -15.54 -5.13
N GLY A 133 11.57 -14.36 -4.54
CA GLY A 133 10.68 -13.80 -3.55
C GLY A 133 9.28 -13.48 -4.11
N ALA A 134 9.19 -12.95 -5.34
CA ALA A 134 7.92 -12.69 -6.01
C ALA A 134 7.13 -13.99 -6.24
N LYS A 135 7.81 -15.03 -6.72
CA LYS A 135 7.24 -16.37 -6.87
C LYS A 135 6.78 -16.95 -5.54
N GLN A 136 7.61 -16.92 -4.50
CA GLN A 136 7.20 -17.38 -3.16
C GLN A 136 5.98 -16.65 -2.58
N ALA A 137 5.82 -15.36 -2.92
CA ALA A 137 4.75 -14.52 -2.41
C ALA A 137 3.43 -14.61 -3.21
N HIS A 138 3.43 -15.14 -4.44
CA HIS A 138 2.33 -14.97 -5.40
C HIS A 138 0.95 -15.30 -4.82
N LYS A 139 0.75 -16.50 -4.28
CA LYS A 139 -0.54 -16.93 -3.71
C LYS A 139 -0.98 -16.05 -2.53
N LYS A 140 -0.04 -15.60 -1.70
CA LYS A 140 -0.34 -14.73 -0.55
C LYS A 140 -0.79 -13.35 -1.02
N ILE A 141 -0.15 -12.81 -2.07
CA ILE A 141 -0.50 -11.52 -2.63
C ILE A 141 -1.86 -11.59 -3.34
N ILE A 142 -2.14 -12.64 -4.11
CA ILE A 142 -3.46 -12.86 -4.74
C ILE A 142 -4.56 -12.84 -3.67
N ARG A 143 -4.42 -13.63 -2.61
CA ARG A 143 -5.38 -13.65 -1.48
C ARG A 143 -5.53 -12.28 -0.82
N LEU A 144 -4.43 -11.55 -0.64
CA LEU A 144 -4.47 -10.19 -0.09
C LEU A 144 -5.26 -9.24 -0.99
N VAL A 145 -5.08 -9.31 -2.31
CA VAL A 145 -5.81 -8.50 -3.29
C VAL A 145 -7.30 -8.84 -3.26
N GLU A 146 -7.66 -10.12 -3.23
CA GLU A 146 -9.05 -10.58 -3.10
C GLU A 146 -9.70 -10.06 -1.82
N GLN A 147 -9.02 -10.18 -0.68
CA GLN A 147 -9.48 -9.65 0.60
C GLN A 147 -9.63 -8.13 0.55
N THR A 148 -8.69 -7.42 -0.07
CA THR A 148 -8.74 -5.97 -0.26
C THR A 148 -9.98 -5.56 -1.05
N LYS A 149 -10.24 -6.21 -2.20
CA LYS A 149 -11.43 -5.94 -3.03
C LYS A 149 -12.72 -6.30 -2.30
N LYS A 150 -12.74 -7.39 -1.51
CA LYS A 150 -13.88 -7.77 -0.69
C LYS A 150 -14.19 -6.73 0.40
N SER A 151 -13.18 -6.27 1.14
CA SER A 151 -13.36 -5.21 2.15
C SER A 151 -13.88 -3.92 1.52
N ALA A 152 -13.36 -3.51 0.35
CA ALA A 152 -13.83 -2.33 -0.36
C ALA A 152 -15.33 -2.35 -0.69
N LYS A 153 -15.86 -3.53 -1.03
CA LYS A 153 -17.28 -3.72 -1.35
C LYS A 153 -18.18 -3.69 -0.10
N VAL A 154 -17.71 -4.27 1.01
CA VAL A 154 -18.52 -4.43 2.24
C VAL A 154 -18.47 -3.19 3.13
N THR A 155 -17.39 -2.43 3.09
CA THR A 155 -17.20 -1.30 4.01
C THR A 155 -18.15 -0.13 3.74
N ALA A 156 -18.78 0.36 4.80
CA ALA A 156 -19.57 1.60 4.78
C ALA A 156 -18.68 2.86 4.86
N SER A 157 -17.41 2.73 5.28
CA SER A 157 -16.50 3.86 5.43
C SER A 157 -15.98 4.34 4.07
N LYS A 158 -15.85 5.66 3.89
CA LYS A 158 -15.20 6.22 2.70
C LYS A 158 -13.68 6.02 2.69
N ILE A 159 -13.06 5.81 3.86
CA ILE A 159 -11.62 5.62 3.98
C ILE A 159 -11.37 4.44 4.90
N GLU A 160 -10.53 3.50 4.48
CA GLU A 160 -10.18 2.33 5.27
C GLU A 160 -8.72 1.95 5.10
N VAL A 161 -8.12 1.42 6.17
CA VAL A 161 -6.73 0.98 6.22
C VAL A 161 -6.67 -0.49 6.63
N LEU A 162 -6.21 -1.33 5.73
CA LEU A 162 -6.00 -2.76 5.95
C LEU A 162 -4.53 -3.01 6.30
N ALA A 163 -4.27 -3.37 7.55
CA ALA A 163 -2.93 -3.74 8.00
C ALA A 163 -2.46 -5.08 7.43
N ASN A 164 -3.39 -5.98 7.10
CA ASN A 164 -3.17 -7.34 6.59
C ASN A 164 -2.24 -8.21 7.44
N ASN A 165 -2.15 -7.92 8.74
CA ASN A 165 -1.41 -8.74 9.69
C ASN A 165 -2.14 -10.07 9.92
N LYS A 166 -1.41 -11.14 10.29
CA LYS A 166 -1.99 -12.44 10.70
C LYS A 166 -2.93 -12.34 11.92
N HIS A 167 -2.99 -11.19 12.59
CA HIS A 167 -3.98 -10.88 13.60
C HIS A 167 -4.61 -9.51 13.29
N VAL A 168 -5.93 -9.52 13.15
CA VAL A 168 -6.77 -8.35 12.91
C VAL A 168 -6.60 -7.36 14.07
N LEU A 169 -5.94 -6.23 13.81
CA LEU A 169 -6.14 -5.02 14.60
C LEU A 169 -6.81 -4.02 13.66
N ILE A 170 -8.14 -4.02 13.69
CA ILE A 170 -8.94 -2.89 13.26
C ILE A 170 -8.39 -1.70 14.03
N ILE A 171 -7.90 -0.68 13.32
CA ILE A 171 -7.61 0.61 13.93
C ILE A 171 -8.98 1.15 14.35
N LYS A 172 -9.39 0.85 15.59
CA LYS A 172 -10.58 1.46 16.21
C LYS A 172 -10.34 2.97 16.18
N LYS A 173 -11.33 3.71 15.68
CA LYS A 173 -11.39 5.18 15.74
C LYS A 173 -10.83 5.65 17.09
N ARG A 174 -9.79 6.49 17.08
CA ARG A 174 -9.40 7.21 18.30
C ARG A 174 -10.60 8.06 18.71
N PRO A 175 -11.03 8.03 19.99
CA PRO A 175 -12.04 8.94 20.46
C PRO A 175 -11.50 10.36 20.32
N THR A 176 -12.25 11.20 19.61
CA THR A 176 -12.02 12.64 19.57
C THR A 176 -12.20 13.18 20.99
N LYS A 177 -11.11 13.44 21.70
CA LYS A 177 -11.16 14.32 22.87
C LYS A 177 -11.44 15.72 22.33
N SER A 178 -12.61 16.24 22.63
CA SER A 178 -12.94 17.65 22.45
C SER A 178 -11.94 18.46 23.28
N VAL A 179 -11.10 19.24 22.60
CA VAL A 179 -10.28 20.26 23.26
C VAL A 179 -11.23 21.39 23.63
N LYS A 180 -11.61 21.47 24.90
CA LYS A 180 -12.25 22.67 25.45
C LYS A 180 -11.19 23.77 25.51
N PHE A 181 -11.30 24.79 24.67
CA PHE A 181 -10.61 26.05 24.88
C PHE A 181 -11.35 26.80 25.98
N SER A 182 -10.78 26.84 27.19
CA SER A 182 -11.20 27.81 28.20
C SER A 182 -10.61 29.17 27.84
N GLY A 183 -11.46 30.07 27.36
CA GLY A 183 -11.12 31.48 27.20
C GLY A 183 -10.82 32.10 28.56
N GLY A 184 -9.65 32.72 28.67
CA GLY A 184 -9.33 33.64 29.75
C GLY A 184 -9.25 35.04 29.18
N GLU A 185 -10.34 35.80 29.32
CA GLU A 185 -10.30 37.26 29.28
C GLU A 185 -9.35 37.76 30.36
N LYS A 186 -8.36 38.56 29.98
CA LYS A 186 -7.68 39.47 30.90
C LYS A 186 -8.18 40.87 30.59
N THR A 187 -9.13 41.33 31.38
CA THR A 187 -9.48 42.75 31.51
C THR A 187 -8.35 43.48 32.23
N GLY A 188 -7.99 44.65 31.71
CA GLY A 188 -6.95 45.50 32.26
C GLY A 188 -7.35 46.20 33.57
N LEU A 189 -6.31 46.66 34.25
CA LEU A 189 -6.26 47.77 35.20
C LEU A 189 -4.93 48.49 34.93
#